data_AF-A0A376ZEP8-F1
#
_entry.id   AF-A0A376ZEP8-F1
#
_cell.length_a   1.000
_cell.length_b   1.000
_cell.length_c   1.000
_cell.angle_alpha   90.00
_cell.angle_beta   90.00
_cell.angle_gamma   90.00
#
_symmetry.space_group_name_H-M   'P 1'
#
loop_
_entity.id
_entity.type
_entity.pdbx_description
1 polymer ?
#
loop_
_entity_poly.entity_id
_entity_poly.type
_entity_poly.pdbx_seq_one_letter_code
_entity_poly.pdbx_strand_id
1 'polypeptide(L)'
;MIYQKKNALRQISYNFSIVIIAFAVLISFLILSICFFDVARNNSSFLFAIIICGFFQEVDNLFSGALKGFEKFNVSCFFEVITRVLWASIVIYGIYGNALLYFTCLAFTIKGMLKYILVCLNITGCFINPNFNRVGIVNLLNESKWMFLQLTGGVSLSLFDRLVIPLILSVSKLASYVPCLQLAQLMFTLSASANQILLPMFARMKASNTFPSNCFFKILLVSLISVLPCLALFFFGRDILSIWINPTFATENYKLMQILAISYILLSMMTSFHFLLLGIGKSKLVANLNLVAGLALAASTLIAAHYGLYAISMVKIIYPAFQFYYLYVAFVYFNRAKNVY
;
A
#
# COMPACT_ATOMS: atom_id res chain seq x y z
N MET A 1 24.02 17.08 14.32
CA MET A 1 23.23 17.23 13.07
C MET A 1 23.94 16.74 11.81
N ILE A 2 25.18 17.15 11.50
CA ILE A 2 25.85 16.82 10.23
C ILE A 2 26.06 15.30 10.03
N TYR A 3 26.43 14.58 11.08
CA TYR A 3 26.66 13.12 11.03
C TYR A 3 25.38 12.32 10.79
N GLN A 4 24.28 12.68 11.46
CA GLN A 4 22.95 12.07 11.24
C GLN A 4 22.45 12.33 9.81
N LYS A 5 22.68 13.54 9.28
CA LYS A 5 22.31 13.91 7.90
C LYS A 5 23.09 13.08 6.86
N LYS A 6 24.39 12.86 7.08
CA LYS A 6 25.23 12.00 6.21
C LYS A 6 24.79 10.53 6.23
N ASN A 7 24.45 9.98 7.41
CA ASN A 7 23.98 8.60 7.49
C ASN A 7 22.62 8.39 6.83
N ALA A 8 21.69 9.33 6.98
CA ALA A 8 20.40 9.23 6.31
C ALA A 8 20.51 9.39 4.78
N LEU A 9 21.41 10.26 4.30
CA LEU A 9 21.68 10.40 2.87
C LEU A 9 22.25 9.10 2.27
N ARG A 10 23.13 8.41 3.01
CA ARG A 10 23.64 7.08 2.63
C ARG A 10 22.53 6.03 2.54
N GLN A 11 21.61 6.00 3.51
CA GLN A 11 20.48 5.07 3.49
C GLN A 11 19.53 5.30 2.30
N ILE A 12 19.20 6.56 2.00
CA ILE A 12 18.36 6.88 0.83
C ILE A 12 19.08 6.50 -0.46
N SER A 13 20.38 6.77 -0.55
CA SER A 13 21.23 6.38 -1.68
C SER A 13 21.27 4.85 -1.89
N TYR A 14 21.35 4.05 -0.82
CA TYR A 14 21.27 2.59 -0.90
C TYR A 14 19.90 2.10 -1.37
N ASN A 15 18.82 2.69 -0.88
CA ASN A 15 17.48 2.34 -1.37
C ASN A 15 17.32 2.68 -2.85
N PHE A 16 17.85 3.83 -3.31
CA PHE A 16 17.81 4.20 -4.72
C PHE A 16 18.60 3.22 -5.59
N SER A 17 19.76 2.75 -5.14
CA SER A 17 20.51 1.67 -5.80
C SER A 17 19.70 0.38 -5.93
N ILE A 18 18.93 0.00 -4.89
CA ILE A 18 18.08 -1.20 -4.95
C ILE A 18 16.98 -1.04 -5.99
N VAL A 19 16.34 0.12 -6.08
CA VAL A 19 15.33 0.40 -7.12
C VAL A 19 15.94 0.23 -8.51
N ILE A 20 17.13 0.80 -8.76
CA ILE A 20 17.81 0.68 -10.05
C ILE A 20 18.13 -0.79 -10.37
N ILE A 21 18.66 -1.56 -9.41
CA ILE A 21 18.98 -2.98 -9.61
C ILE A 21 17.71 -3.78 -9.92
N ALA A 22 16.62 -3.56 -9.16
CA ALA A 22 15.36 -4.26 -9.37
C ALA A 22 14.79 -4.01 -10.77
N PHE A 23 14.82 -2.76 -11.25
CA PHE A 23 14.36 -2.42 -12.59
C PHE A 23 15.31 -2.89 -13.70
N ALA A 24 16.62 -2.96 -13.46
CA ALA A 24 17.55 -3.59 -14.41
C ALA A 24 17.22 -5.08 -14.63
N VAL A 25 16.90 -5.81 -13.56
CA VAL A 25 16.45 -7.21 -13.64
C VAL A 25 15.11 -7.30 -14.39
N LEU A 26 14.17 -6.39 -14.11
CA LEU A 26 12.85 -6.36 -14.74
C LEU A 26 12.95 -6.07 -16.26
N ILE A 27 13.84 -5.15 -16.65
CA ILE A 27 14.15 -4.87 -18.06
C ILE A 27 14.77 -6.10 -18.74
N SER A 28 15.72 -6.78 -18.09
CA SER A 28 16.31 -8.01 -18.62
C SER A 28 15.26 -9.10 -18.84
N PHE A 29 14.34 -9.28 -17.88
CA PHE A 29 13.23 -10.22 -18.00
C PHE A 29 12.27 -9.85 -19.15
N LEU A 30 12.00 -8.56 -19.34
CA LEU A 30 11.16 -8.09 -20.45
C LEU A 30 11.82 -8.32 -21.81
N ILE A 31 13.12 -8.04 -21.94
CA ILE A 31 13.87 -8.31 -23.18
C ILE A 31 13.80 -9.80 -23.50
N LEU A 32 14.01 -10.65 -22.50
CA LEU A 32 13.86 -12.10 -22.65
C LEU A 32 12.44 -12.47 -23.11
N SER A 33 11.41 -11.92 -22.48
CA SER A 33 10.01 -12.18 -22.84
C SER A 33 9.69 -11.78 -24.28
N ILE A 34 10.22 -10.66 -24.77
CA ILE A 34 10.01 -10.20 -26.16
C ILE A 34 10.70 -11.12 -27.17
N CYS A 35 11.85 -11.70 -26.80
CA CYS A 35 12.54 -12.67 -27.63
C CYS A 35 11.74 -13.98 -27.76
N PHE A 36 11.17 -14.48 -26.66
CA PHE A 36 10.54 -15.81 -26.61
C PHE A 36 9.04 -15.84 -26.93
N PHE A 37 8.28 -14.77 -26.67
CA PHE A 37 6.82 -14.77 -26.82
C PHE A 37 6.34 -13.76 -27.87
N ASP A 38 5.63 -14.24 -28.89
CA ASP A 38 5.05 -13.39 -29.96
C ASP A 38 4.03 -12.38 -29.41
N VAL A 39 3.24 -12.78 -28.41
CA VAL A 39 2.29 -11.87 -27.73
C VAL A 39 3.01 -10.70 -27.06
N ALA A 40 4.19 -10.94 -26.46
CA ALA A 40 4.98 -9.90 -25.83
C ALA A 40 5.64 -8.99 -26.88
N ARG A 41 6.08 -9.55 -28.00
CA ARG A 41 6.64 -8.79 -29.13
C ARG A 41 5.61 -7.83 -29.73
N ASN A 42 4.39 -8.31 -29.96
CA ASN A 42 3.29 -7.51 -30.51
C ASN A 42 2.85 -6.37 -29.57
N ASN A 43 3.02 -6.55 -28.26
CA ASN A 43 2.63 -5.56 -27.24
C ASN A 43 3.85 -4.87 -26.58
N SER A 44 4.99 -4.85 -27.25
CA SER A 44 6.25 -4.34 -26.69
C SER A 44 6.15 -2.90 -26.20
N SER A 45 5.50 -2.00 -26.95
CA SER A 45 5.28 -0.60 -26.57
C SER A 45 4.53 -0.44 -25.24
N PHE A 46 3.50 -1.27 -25.02
CA PHE A 46 2.73 -1.29 -23.79
C PHE A 46 3.55 -1.82 -22.61
N LEU A 47 4.34 -2.89 -22.83
CA LEU A 47 5.19 -3.45 -21.78
C LEU A 47 6.31 -2.47 -21.36
N PHE A 48 6.93 -1.76 -22.31
CA PHE A 48 7.90 -0.70 -22.00
C PHE A 48 7.25 0.45 -21.21
N ALA A 49 6.04 0.86 -21.58
CA ALA A 49 5.30 1.89 -20.85
C ALA A 49 5.06 1.50 -19.38
N ILE A 50 4.70 0.24 -19.11
CA ILE A 50 4.52 -0.28 -17.74
C ILE A 50 5.82 -0.19 -16.95
N ILE A 51 6.97 -0.58 -17.53
CA ILE A 51 8.26 -0.51 -16.84
C ILE A 51 8.62 0.94 -16.50
N ILE A 52 8.48 1.86 -17.45
CA ILE A 52 8.81 3.28 -17.24
C ILE A 52 7.90 3.88 -16.16
N CYS A 53 6.58 3.65 -16.25
CA CYS A 53 5.63 4.10 -15.23
C CYS A 53 5.97 3.51 -13.86
N GLY A 54 6.23 2.20 -13.80
CA GLY A 54 6.59 1.51 -12.57
C GLY A 54 7.85 2.07 -11.93
N PHE A 55 8.88 2.37 -12.74
CA PHE A 55 10.14 2.93 -12.24
C PHE A 55 9.91 4.27 -11.55
N PHE A 56 9.25 5.21 -12.23
CA PHE A 56 8.99 6.52 -11.66
C PHE A 56 8.00 6.49 -10.50
N GLN A 57 7.06 5.55 -10.48
CA GLN A 57 6.19 5.31 -9.35
C GLN A 57 6.97 4.81 -8.12
N GLU A 58 7.94 3.90 -8.29
CA GLU A 58 8.78 3.44 -7.19
C GLU A 58 9.75 4.53 -6.69
N VAL A 59 10.24 5.38 -7.59
CA VAL A 59 11.01 6.58 -7.21
C VAL A 59 10.16 7.55 -6.38
N ASP A 60 8.91 7.81 -6.77
CA ASP A 60 7.97 8.61 -5.98
C ASP A 60 7.68 7.98 -4.60
N ASN A 61 7.42 6.67 -4.56
CA ASN A 61 7.19 5.91 -3.33
C ASN A 61 8.39 6.00 -2.37
N LEU A 62 9.61 5.82 -2.88
CA LEU A 62 10.86 5.94 -2.14
C LEU A 62 10.97 7.30 -1.45
N PHE A 63 10.80 8.38 -2.21
CA PHE A 63 10.98 9.74 -1.70
C PHE A 63 9.83 10.18 -0.79
N SER A 64 8.60 9.73 -1.05
CA SER A 64 7.47 9.86 -0.14
C SER A 64 7.75 9.17 1.20
N GLY A 65 8.29 7.94 1.16
CA GLY A 65 8.72 7.20 2.35
C GLY A 65 9.81 7.93 3.13
N ALA A 66 10.81 8.49 2.44
CA ALA A 66 11.87 9.27 3.08
C ALA A 66 11.30 10.51 3.81
N LEU A 67 10.44 11.30 3.15
CA LEU A 67 9.82 12.48 3.78
C LEU A 67 9.01 12.13 5.03
N LYS A 68 8.22 11.05 4.97
CA LYS A 68 7.44 10.55 6.12
C LYS A 68 8.34 10.04 7.25
N GLY A 69 9.45 9.37 6.92
CA GLY A 69 10.45 8.93 7.89
C GLY A 69 11.11 10.10 8.64
N PHE A 70 11.28 11.24 7.98
CA PHE A 70 11.72 12.50 8.61
C PHE A 70 10.59 13.34 9.22
N GLU A 71 9.38 12.78 9.29
CA GLU A 71 8.17 13.45 9.81
C GLU A 71 7.77 14.74 9.07
N LYS A 72 8.26 14.94 7.84
CA LYS A 72 7.84 16.05 6.97
C LYS A 72 6.53 15.73 6.25
N PHE A 73 5.51 15.34 7.01
CA PHE A 73 4.19 14.95 6.48
C PHE A 73 3.51 16.09 5.73
N ASN A 74 3.59 17.32 6.23
CA ASN A 74 2.96 18.49 5.60
C ASN A 74 3.52 18.75 4.19
N VAL A 75 4.85 18.73 4.06
CA VAL A 75 5.53 18.89 2.76
C VAL A 75 5.16 17.74 1.84
N SER A 76 5.20 16.49 2.33
CA SER A 76 4.82 15.34 1.51
C SER A 76 3.38 15.42 1.02
N CYS A 77 2.44 15.86 1.86
CA CYS A 77 1.01 15.95 1.56
C CYS A 77 0.74 17.05 0.53
N PHE A 78 1.25 18.27 0.76
CA PHE A 78 1.07 19.40 -0.16
C PHE A 78 1.50 19.05 -1.59
N PHE A 79 2.67 18.42 -1.72
CA PHE A 79 3.17 18.00 -3.03
C PHE A 79 2.46 16.77 -3.58
N GLU A 80 1.95 15.87 -2.75
CA GLU A 80 1.10 14.76 -3.23
C GLU A 80 -0.16 15.34 -3.89
N VAL A 81 -0.81 16.34 -3.30
CA VAL A 81 -1.99 16.99 -3.89
C VAL A 81 -1.65 17.64 -5.23
N ILE A 82 -0.60 18.47 -5.27
CA ILE A 82 -0.19 19.15 -6.51
C ILE A 82 0.14 18.14 -7.61
N THR A 83 0.97 17.14 -7.31
CA THR A 83 1.40 16.15 -8.30
C THR A 83 0.24 15.25 -8.75
N ARG A 84 -0.75 14.96 -7.89
CA ARG A 84 -1.95 14.20 -8.26
C ARG A 84 -2.87 15.00 -9.17
N VAL A 85 -3.06 16.30 -8.91
CA VAL A 85 -3.85 17.19 -9.78
C VAL A 85 -3.18 17.29 -11.16
N LEU A 86 -1.87 17.56 -11.20
CA LEU A 86 -1.11 17.59 -12.45
C LEU A 86 -1.19 16.26 -13.20
N TRP A 87 -1.00 15.14 -12.50
CA TRP A 87 -1.11 13.80 -13.09
C TRP A 87 -2.49 13.59 -13.71
N ALA A 88 -3.56 13.92 -13.00
CA ALA A 88 -4.93 13.77 -13.51
C ALA A 88 -5.18 14.64 -14.75
N SER A 89 -4.76 15.92 -14.73
CA SER A 89 -4.91 16.83 -15.87
C SER A 89 -4.18 16.32 -17.12
N ILE A 90 -2.95 15.83 -16.97
CA ILE A 90 -2.15 15.29 -18.08
C ILE A 90 -2.81 14.04 -18.66
N VAL A 91 -3.29 13.14 -17.80
CA VAL A 91 -3.95 11.89 -18.23
C VAL A 91 -5.27 12.19 -18.94
N ILE A 92 -6.09 13.11 -18.41
CA ILE A 92 -7.34 13.55 -19.04
C ILE A 92 -7.08 14.12 -20.43
N TYR A 93 -6.06 14.95 -20.60
CA TYR A 93 -5.66 15.45 -21.92
C TYR A 93 -5.26 14.31 -22.87
N GLY A 94 -4.53 13.32 -22.38
CA GLY A 94 -4.15 12.14 -23.15
C GLY A 94 -5.33 11.26 -23.60
N ILE A 95 -6.44 11.27 -22.87
CA ILE A 95 -7.68 10.60 -23.27
C ILE A 95 -8.26 11.28 -24.51
N TYR A 96 -8.35 12.60 -24.53
CA TYR A 96 -8.86 13.35 -25.69
C TYR A 96 -7.98 13.18 -26.94
N GLY A 97 -6.66 13.09 -26.76
CA GLY A 97 -5.71 12.91 -27.86
C GLY A 97 -5.50 11.46 -28.31
N ASN A 98 -6.26 10.48 -27.78
CA ASN A 98 -6.10 9.05 -28.01
C ASN A 98 -4.66 8.51 -27.82
N ALA A 99 -3.90 9.16 -26.93
CA ALA A 99 -2.48 8.89 -26.67
C ALA A 99 -2.24 8.58 -25.18
N LEU A 100 -3.21 7.88 -24.56
CA LEU A 100 -3.28 7.63 -23.12
C LEU A 100 -1.98 7.07 -22.53
N LEU A 101 -1.34 6.10 -23.20
CA LEU A 101 -0.10 5.47 -22.73
C LEU A 101 1.06 6.46 -22.64
N TYR A 102 1.18 7.35 -23.62
CA TYR A 102 2.25 8.35 -23.64
C TYR A 102 2.07 9.36 -22.49
N PHE A 103 0.85 9.89 -22.34
CA PHE A 103 0.56 10.89 -21.31
C PHE A 103 0.59 10.32 -19.89
N THR A 104 0.23 9.05 -19.70
CA THR A 104 0.40 8.38 -18.40
C THR A 104 1.87 8.21 -18.04
N CYS A 105 2.73 7.78 -18.97
CA CYS A 105 4.18 7.74 -18.79
C CYS A 105 4.74 9.12 -18.42
N LEU A 106 4.36 10.14 -19.18
CA LEU A 106 4.79 11.52 -18.95
C LEU A 106 4.37 12.00 -17.56
N ALA A 107 3.12 11.74 -17.15
CA ALA A 107 2.60 12.13 -15.85
C ALA A 107 3.36 11.48 -14.68
N PHE A 108 3.66 10.17 -14.76
CA PHE A 108 4.46 9.50 -13.74
C PHE A 108 5.90 10.00 -13.70
N THR A 109 6.50 10.25 -14.87
CA THR A 109 7.86 10.80 -14.99
C THR A 109 7.97 12.15 -14.30
N ILE A 110 7.03 13.08 -14.59
CA ILE A 110 6.98 14.39 -13.95
C ILE A 110 6.78 14.25 -12.44
N LYS A 111 5.84 13.40 -12.01
CA LYS A 111 5.57 13.17 -10.58
C LYS A 111 6.82 12.70 -9.83
N GLY A 112 7.49 11.66 -10.32
CA GLY A 112 8.70 11.11 -9.70
C GLY A 112 9.86 12.11 -9.68
N MET A 113 10.07 12.85 -10.77
CA MET A 113 11.11 13.88 -10.86
C MET A 113 10.86 15.05 -9.89
N LEU A 114 9.62 15.55 -9.81
CA LEU A 114 9.28 16.59 -8.85
C LEU A 114 9.53 16.12 -7.41
N LYS A 115 9.13 14.89 -7.06
CA LYS A 115 9.38 14.33 -5.71
C LYS A 115 10.88 14.21 -5.39
N TYR A 116 11.69 13.79 -6.36
CA TYR A 116 13.14 13.74 -6.24
C TYR A 116 13.76 15.11 -5.92
N ILE A 117 13.41 16.13 -6.71
CA ILE A 117 13.88 17.50 -6.53
C ILE A 117 13.52 18.00 -5.13
N LEU A 118 12.31 17.73 -4.66
CA LEU A 118 11.82 18.19 -3.36
C LEU A 118 12.56 17.58 -2.18
N VAL A 119 12.90 16.29 -2.25
CA VAL A 119 13.74 15.67 -1.23
C VAL A 119 15.14 16.26 -1.25
N CYS A 120 15.68 16.49 -2.45
CA CYS A 120 16.99 17.13 -2.60
C CYS A 120 17.03 18.53 -1.96
N LEU A 121 15.99 19.33 -2.15
CA LEU A 121 15.90 20.69 -1.58
C LEU A 121 15.59 20.69 -0.07
N ASN A 122 14.65 19.86 0.39
CA ASN A 122 14.16 19.94 1.78
C ASN A 122 14.96 19.10 2.78
N ILE A 123 15.62 18.02 2.35
CA ILE A 123 16.29 17.09 3.27
C ILE A 123 17.80 17.17 3.09
N THR A 124 18.32 16.86 1.91
CA THR A 124 19.76 16.64 1.73
C THR A 124 20.52 17.94 1.47
N GLY A 125 19.95 18.85 0.68
CA GLY A 125 20.64 20.02 0.11
C GLY A 125 21.60 19.66 -1.03
N CYS A 126 21.61 18.39 -1.47
CA CYS A 126 22.50 17.87 -2.50
C CYS A 126 21.76 16.79 -3.31
N PHE A 127 22.18 16.59 -4.56
CA PHE A 127 21.70 15.50 -5.40
C PHE A 127 22.02 14.13 -4.77
N ILE A 128 21.06 13.21 -4.85
CA ILE A 128 21.19 11.86 -4.28
C ILE A 128 21.60 10.92 -5.40
N ASN A 129 22.89 10.59 -5.44
CA ASN A 129 23.41 9.60 -6.36
C ASN A 129 23.26 8.19 -5.77
N PRO A 130 23.03 7.16 -6.58
CA PRO A 130 23.02 5.78 -6.12
C PRO A 130 24.42 5.37 -5.63
N ASN A 131 24.47 4.59 -4.54
CA ASN A 131 25.72 4.10 -3.97
C ASN A 131 25.68 2.57 -3.85
N PHE A 132 26.52 1.90 -4.65
CA PHE A 132 26.53 0.44 -4.75
C PHE A 132 27.43 -0.23 -3.70
N ASN A 133 27.32 0.19 -2.44
CA ASN A 133 28.04 -0.48 -1.35
C ASN A 133 27.31 -1.76 -0.93
N ARG A 134 27.95 -2.91 -1.18
CA ARG A 134 27.43 -4.25 -0.85
C ARG A 134 26.99 -4.37 0.61
N VAL A 135 27.81 -3.93 1.57
CA VAL A 135 27.50 -4.07 3.01
C VAL A 135 26.26 -3.25 3.39
N GLY A 136 26.17 -2.02 2.89
CA GLY A 136 25.02 -1.14 3.13
C GLY A 136 23.73 -1.71 2.54
N ILE A 137 23.78 -2.21 1.31
CA ILE A 137 22.64 -2.82 0.61
C ILE A 137 22.19 -4.10 1.32
N VAL A 138 23.11 -4.99 1.72
CA VAL A 138 22.76 -6.25 2.42
C VAL A 138 22.11 -5.98 3.77
N ASN A 139 22.62 -5.02 4.54
CA ASN A 139 22.01 -4.64 5.82
C ASN A 139 20.60 -4.08 5.63
N LEU A 140 20.40 -3.27 4.59
CA LEU A 140 19.08 -2.73 4.24
C LEU A 140 18.11 -3.84 3.79
N LEU A 141 18.56 -4.77 2.93
CA LEU A 141 17.75 -5.90 2.48
C LEU A 141 17.33 -6.84 3.63
N ASN A 142 18.18 -6.97 4.65
CA ASN A 142 17.85 -7.77 5.83
C ASN A 142 16.64 -7.23 6.61
N GLU A 143 16.41 -5.93 6.59
CA GLU A 143 15.19 -5.32 7.15
C GLU A 143 14.05 -5.32 6.11
N SER A 144 14.34 -4.96 4.87
CA SER A 144 13.35 -4.85 3.79
C SER A 144 12.70 -6.18 3.42
N LYS A 145 13.35 -7.33 3.66
CA LYS A 145 12.76 -8.65 3.39
C LYS A 145 11.45 -8.89 4.14
N TRP A 146 11.34 -8.39 5.38
CA TRP A 146 10.11 -8.53 6.16
C TRP A 146 9.01 -7.65 5.59
N MET A 147 9.35 -6.42 5.19
CA MET A 147 8.39 -5.53 4.51
C MET A 147 7.94 -6.12 3.16
N PHE A 148 8.84 -6.73 2.39
CA PHE A 148 8.49 -7.40 1.14
C PHE A 148 7.52 -8.57 1.36
N LEU A 149 7.79 -9.45 2.33
CA LEU A 149 6.90 -10.56 2.68
C LEU A 149 5.52 -10.06 3.14
N GLN A 150 5.49 -8.99 3.94
CA GLN A 150 4.27 -8.32 4.34
C GLN A 150 3.46 -7.83 3.12
N LEU A 151 4.10 -7.10 2.21
CA LEU A 151 3.44 -6.53 1.03
C LEU A 151 2.92 -7.62 0.10
N THR A 152 3.67 -8.72 -0.04
CA THR A 152 3.24 -9.90 -0.81
C THR A 152 1.93 -10.47 -0.27
N GLY A 153 1.77 -10.56 1.05
CA GLY A 153 0.49 -10.92 1.68
C GLY A 153 -0.65 -9.97 1.30
N GLY A 154 -0.38 -8.65 1.33
CA GLY A 154 -1.35 -7.62 0.96
C GLY A 154 -1.76 -7.60 -0.52
N VAL A 155 -0.90 -8.09 -1.43
CA VAL A 155 -1.25 -8.25 -2.86
C VAL A 155 -2.42 -9.22 -3.01
N SER A 156 -2.47 -10.27 -2.19
CA SER A 156 -3.56 -11.25 -2.24
C SER A 156 -4.91 -10.60 -1.92
N LEU A 157 -4.94 -9.72 -0.92
CA LEU A 157 -6.14 -8.97 -0.56
C LEU A 157 -6.61 -7.97 -1.63
N SER A 158 -5.67 -7.37 -2.37
CA SER A 158 -5.96 -6.26 -3.27
C SER A 158 -6.21 -6.66 -4.72
N LEU A 159 -5.52 -7.70 -5.21
CA LEU A 159 -5.45 -8.02 -6.63
C LEU A 159 -5.87 -9.46 -6.98
N PHE A 160 -5.72 -10.43 -6.07
CA PHE A 160 -5.90 -11.84 -6.44
C PHE A 160 -7.29 -12.16 -7.01
N ASP A 161 -8.35 -11.61 -6.41
CA ASP A 161 -9.73 -11.82 -6.92
C ASP A 161 -9.91 -11.27 -8.35
N ARG A 162 -9.14 -10.25 -8.74
CA ARG A 162 -9.23 -9.67 -10.09
C ARG A 162 -8.70 -10.62 -11.16
N LEU A 163 -7.88 -11.59 -10.78
CA LEU A 163 -7.46 -12.68 -11.65
C LEU A 163 -8.48 -13.82 -11.63
N VAL A 164 -8.97 -14.19 -10.44
CA VAL A 164 -9.85 -15.36 -10.27
C VAL A 164 -11.26 -15.16 -10.83
N ILE A 165 -11.89 -14.01 -10.56
CA ILE A 165 -13.28 -13.74 -10.99
C ILE A 165 -13.48 -13.83 -12.51
N PRO A 166 -12.67 -13.19 -13.37
CA PRO A 166 -12.88 -13.28 -14.81
C PRO A 166 -12.57 -14.68 -15.37
N LEU A 167 -11.64 -15.43 -14.73
CA LEU A 167 -11.28 -16.78 -15.15
C LEU A 167 -12.38 -17.81 -14.84
N ILE A 168 -13.06 -17.70 -13.70
CA ILE A 168 -14.03 -18.72 -13.22
C ILE A 168 -15.48 -18.29 -13.43
N LEU A 169 -15.82 -17.02 -13.19
CA LEU A 169 -17.21 -16.54 -13.20
C LEU A 169 -17.57 -15.80 -14.49
N SER A 170 -16.87 -14.69 -14.78
CA SER A 170 -16.95 -13.91 -16.04
C SER A 170 -16.40 -12.49 -15.82
N VAL A 171 -16.05 -11.84 -16.93
CA VAL A 171 -15.67 -10.42 -16.97
C VAL A 171 -16.81 -9.50 -16.50
N SER A 172 -18.07 -9.85 -16.77
CA SER A 172 -19.23 -9.08 -16.32
C SER A 172 -19.33 -9.02 -14.79
N LYS A 173 -19.13 -10.16 -14.09
CA LYS A 173 -19.12 -10.19 -12.63
C LYS A 173 -17.95 -9.40 -12.02
N LEU A 174 -16.81 -9.39 -12.70
CA LEU A 174 -15.68 -8.54 -12.31
C LEU A 174 -16.04 -7.05 -12.37
N ALA A 175 -16.76 -6.62 -13.41
CA ALA A 175 -17.19 -5.23 -13.57
C ALA A 175 -18.12 -4.75 -12.43
N SER A 176 -18.94 -5.64 -11.86
CA SER A 176 -19.76 -5.35 -10.68
C SER A 176 -18.95 -5.30 -9.38
N TYR A 177 -17.95 -6.18 -9.26
CA TYR A 177 -17.16 -6.36 -8.05
C TYR A 177 -16.11 -5.27 -7.82
N VAL A 178 -15.34 -4.94 -8.86
CA VAL A 178 -14.17 -4.07 -8.76
C VAL A 178 -14.52 -2.67 -8.24
N PRO A 179 -15.59 -1.99 -8.70
CA PRO A 179 -15.95 -0.68 -8.16
C PRO A 179 -16.27 -0.75 -6.66
N CYS A 180 -16.97 -1.80 -6.22
CA CYS A 180 -17.29 -1.99 -4.81
C CYS A 180 -16.04 -2.20 -3.96
N LEU A 181 -15.12 -3.05 -4.44
CA LEU A 181 -13.85 -3.30 -3.78
C LEU A 181 -12.98 -2.03 -3.70
N GLN A 182 -12.92 -1.24 -4.78
CA GLN A 182 -12.11 -0.03 -4.83
C GLN A 182 -12.60 1.03 -3.84
N LEU A 183 -13.91 1.22 -3.69
CA LEU A 183 -14.45 2.12 -2.67
C LEU A 183 -14.08 1.68 -1.25
N ALA A 184 -14.23 0.38 -0.95
CA ALA A 184 -13.85 -0.16 0.35
C ALA A 184 -12.35 0.03 0.64
N GLN A 185 -11.49 -0.22 -0.36
CA GLN A 185 -10.04 0.03 -0.27
C GLN A 185 -9.72 1.51 -0.05
N LEU A 186 -10.44 2.42 -0.69
CA LEU A 186 -10.22 3.85 -0.57
C LEU A 186 -10.58 4.35 0.84
N MET A 187 -11.70 3.91 1.40
CA MET A 187 -12.07 4.25 2.78
C MET A 187 -11.11 3.68 3.82
N PHE A 188 -10.64 2.45 3.60
CA PHE A 188 -9.58 1.89 4.42
C PHE A 188 -8.27 2.69 4.33
N THR A 189 -7.91 3.14 3.12
CA THR A 189 -6.69 3.92 2.89
C THR A 189 -6.71 5.25 3.64
N LEU A 190 -7.89 5.86 3.81
CA LEU A 190 -8.06 7.06 4.64
C LEU A 190 -7.60 6.81 6.08
N SER A 191 -8.09 5.73 6.69
CA SER A 191 -7.72 5.33 8.06
C SER A 191 -6.26 4.91 8.17
N ALA A 192 -5.77 4.12 7.22
CA ALA A 192 -4.37 3.71 7.19
C ALA A 192 -3.42 4.92 7.05
N SER A 193 -3.80 5.94 6.29
CA SER A 193 -3.01 7.16 6.11
C SER A 193 -2.90 7.98 7.40
N ALA A 194 -3.99 8.10 8.16
CA ALA A 194 -3.97 8.73 9.47
C ALA A 194 -3.06 7.98 10.45
N ASN A 195 -3.10 6.64 10.43
CA ASN A 195 -2.34 5.80 11.36
C ASN A 195 -0.84 5.67 11.00
N GLN A 196 -0.40 6.08 9.81
CA GLN A 196 1.04 6.04 9.44
C GLN A 196 1.93 6.84 10.39
N ILE A 197 1.40 7.90 11.02
CA ILE A 197 2.15 8.72 12.00
C ILE A 197 2.52 7.93 13.26
N LEU A 198 1.77 6.86 13.56
CA LEU A 198 2.01 6.03 14.74
C LEU A 198 3.35 5.30 14.66
N LEU A 199 3.82 4.95 13.45
CA LEU A 199 5.07 4.21 13.27
C LEU A 199 6.29 4.99 13.79
N PRO A 200 6.61 6.20 13.30
CA PRO A 200 7.75 6.96 13.82
C PRO A 200 7.54 7.40 15.28
N MET A 201 6.29 7.66 15.70
CA MET A 201 5.97 7.97 17.08
C MET A 201 6.35 6.82 18.03
N PHE A 202 5.92 5.60 17.75
CA PHE A 202 6.24 4.44 18.58
C PHE A 202 7.70 4.01 18.50
N ALA A 203 8.35 4.21 17.35
CA ALA A 203 9.79 3.98 17.21
C ALA A 203 10.58 4.87 18.18
N ARG A 204 10.21 6.14 18.32
CA ARG A 204 10.83 7.05 19.31
C ARG A 204 10.51 6.66 20.74
N MET A 205 9.24 6.39 21.06
CA MET A 205 8.84 5.99 22.41
C MET A 205 9.56 4.71 22.86
N LYS A 206 9.79 3.76 21.95
CA LYS A 206 10.59 2.57 22.21
C LYS A 206 12.06 2.92 22.47
N ALA A 207 12.64 3.83 21.67
CA ALA A 207 14.03 4.24 21.85
C ALA A 207 14.28 4.99 23.17
N SER A 208 13.31 5.79 23.64
CA SER A 208 13.38 6.53 24.91
C SER A 208 12.81 5.77 26.11
N ASN A 209 12.18 4.61 25.90
CA ASN A 209 11.41 3.86 26.92
C ASN A 209 10.29 4.68 27.61
N THR A 210 9.82 5.77 27.00
CA THR A 210 8.79 6.65 27.58
C THR A 210 7.40 6.34 27.01
N PHE A 211 6.83 5.20 27.39
CA PHE A 211 5.44 4.88 27.04
C PHE A 211 4.46 5.48 28.06
N PRO A 212 3.34 6.11 27.63
CA PRO A 212 2.34 6.58 28.56
C PRO A 212 1.62 5.41 29.26
N SER A 213 1.23 5.58 30.52
CA SER A 213 0.59 4.53 31.36
C SER A 213 -0.68 3.91 30.75
N ASN A 214 -1.42 4.71 29.96
CA ASN A 214 -2.66 4.31 29.26
C ASN A 214 -2.46 4.17 27.74
N CYS A 215 -1.23 3.89 27.28
CA CYS A 215 -0.91 3.77 25.85
C CYS A 215 -1.88 2.83 25.12
N PHE A 216 -2.03 1.59 25.62
CA PHE A 216 -2.90 0.58 25.01
C PHE A 216 -4.34 1.07 24.83
N PHE A 217 -4.92 1.74 25.83
CA PHE A 217 -6.28 2.28 25.75
C PHE A 217 -6.39 3.39 24.70
N LYS A 218 -5.40 4.28 24.61
CA LYS A 218 -5.36 5.33 23.58
C LYS A 218 -5.31 4.72 22.17
N ILE A 219 -4.50 3.69 21.96
CA ILE A 219 -4.42 2.97 20.68
C ILE A 219 -5.75 2.28 20.35
N LEU A 220 -6.40 1.67 21.36
CA LEU A 220 -7.71 1.05 21.17
C LEU A 220 -8.75 2.07 20.69
N LEU A 221 -8.79 3.28 21.29
CA LEU A 221 -9.66 4.36 20.83
C LEU A 221 -9.35 4.80 19.39
N VAL A 222 -8.07 4.99 19.05
CA VAL A 222 -7.67 5.30 17.66
C VAL A 222 -8.11 4.19 16.71
N SER A 223 -8.02 2.93 17.13
CA SER A 223 -8.47 1.77 16.36
C SER A 223 -9.98 1.80 16.07
N LEU A 224 -10.78 2.19 17.06
CA LEU A 224 -12.24 2.30 16.91
C LEU A 224 -12.63 3.46 15.99
N ILE A 225 -11.95 4.60 16.12
CA ILE A 225 -12.17 5.77 15.24
C ILE A 225 -11.78 5.45 13.80
N SER A 226 -10.74 4.62 13.60
CA SER A 226 -10.28 4.20 12.27
C SER A 226 -11.37 3.48 11.48
N VAL A 227 -12.37 2.89 12.14
CA VAL A 227 -13.45 2.15 11.48
C VAL A 227 -14.48 3.06 10.79
N LEU A 228 -14.60 4.32 11.20
CA LEU A 228 -15.66 5.24 10.76
C LEU A 228 -15.81 5.39 9.23
N PRO A 229 -14.74 5.55 8.42
CA PRO A 229 -14.88 5.68 6.97
C PRO A 229 -15.49 4.43 6.31
N CYS A 230 -15.14 3.25 6.80
CA CYS A 230 -15.68 1.99 6.27
C CYS A 230 -17.10 1.72 6.79
N LEU A 231 -17.45 2.17 8.00
CA LEU A 231 -18.84 2.15 8.48
C LEU A 231 -19.77 3.03 7.65
N ALA A 232 -19.29 4.18 7.18
CA ALA A 232 -20.08 5.01 6.28
C ALA A 232 -20.45 4.26 4.98
N LEU A 233 -19.53 3.48 4.41
CA LEU A 233 -19.85 2.61 3.26
C LEU A 233 -20.84 1.49 3.59
N PHE A 234 -20.81 0.96 4.82
CA PHE A 234 -21.75 -0.08 5.22
C PHE A 234 -23.19 0.44 5.30
N PHE A 235 -23.39 1.61 5.92
CA PHE A 235 -24.73 2.20 6.06
C PHE A 235 -25.22 2.92 4.80
N PHE A 236 -24.35 3.70 4.15
CA PHE A 236 -24.70 4.56 3.01
C PHE A 236 -24.24 3.99 1.66
N GLY A 237 -23.87 2.70 1.61
CA GLY A 237 -23.30 2.08 0.41
C GLY A 237 -24.19 2.18 -0.83
N ARG A 238 -25.52 2.08 -0.66
CA ARG A 238 -26.48 2.25 -1.76
C ARG A 238 -26.48 3.68 -2.30
N ASP A 239 -26.56 4.68 -1.43
CA ASP A 239 -26.62 6.09 -1.83
C ASP A 239 -25.30 6.53 -2.48
N ILE A 240 -24.17 6.12 -1.89
CA ILE A 240 -22.83 6.39 -2.44
C ILE A 240 -22.70 5.78 -3.84
N LEU A 241 -23.11 4.51 -4.03
CA LEU A 241 -23.07 3.86 -5.34
C LEU A 241 -24.01 4.52 -6.35
N SER A 242 -25.18 4.99 -5.90
CA SER A 242 -26.16 5.64 -6.75
C SER A 242 -25.66 6.98 -7.29
N ILE A 243 -24.95 7.74 -6.45
CA ILE A 243 -24.34 9.03 -6.82
C ILE A 243 -23.10 8.81 -7.69
N TRP A 244 -22.30 7.79 -7.39
CA TRP A 244 -21.00 7.59 -8.06
C TRP A 244 -21.10 6.91 -9.42
N ILE A 245 -21.94 5.88 -9.55
CA ILE A 245 -22.07 5.10 -10.79
C ILE A 245 -23.42 5.38 -11.43
N ASN A 246 -24.49 4.79 -10.89
CA ASN A 246 -25.88 5.04 -11.25
C ASN A 246 -26.83 4.29 -10.29
N PRO A 247 -28.12 4.66 -10.25
CA PRO A 247 -29.09 4.02 -9.36
C PRO A 247 -29.31 2.52 -9.61
N THR A 248 -29.27 2.06 -10.86
CA THR A 248 -29.52 0.64 -11.21
C THR A 248 -28.40 -0.27 -10.70
N PHE A 249 -27.15 0.14 -10.90
CA PHE A 249 -25.98 -0.56 -10.36
C PHE A 249 -26.03 -0.63 -8.83
N ALA A 250 -26.45 0.47 -8.18
CA ALA A 250 -26.56 0.52 -6.73
C ALA A 250 -27.59 -0.48 -6.19
N THR A 251 -28.76 -0.57 -6.82
CA THR A 251 -29.80 -1.53 -6.40
C THR A 251 -29.36 -2.98 -6.51
N GLU A 252 -28.52 -3.31 -7.50
CA GLU A 252 -28.04 -4.67 -7.71
C GLU A 252 -26.84 -5.04 -6.82
N ASN A 253 -25.98 -4.07 -6.49
CA ASN A 253 -24.66 -4.34 -5.90
C ASN A 253 -24.45 -3.80 -4.48
N TYR A 254 -25.41 -3.10 -3.87
CA TYR A 254 -25.23 -2.56 -2.51
C TYR A 254 -24.93 -3.64 -1.46
N LYS A 255 -25.53 -4.83 -1.57
CA LYS A 255 -25.24 -5.95 -0.64
C LYS A 255 -23.79 -6.41 -0.74
N LEU A 256 -23.27 -6.48 -1.97
CA LEU A 256 -21.87 -6.82 -2.22
C LEU A 256 -20.94 -5.78 -1.61
N MET A 257 -21.26 -4.49 -1.76
CA MET A 257 -20.55 -3.40 -1.10
C MET A 257 -20.54 -3.56 0.43
N GLN A 258 -21.69 -3.85 1.05
CA GLN A 258 -21.81 -4.02 2.50
C GLN A 258 -20.94 -5.17 3.02
N ILE A 259 -20.91 -6.30 2.31
CA ILE A 259 -20.09 -7.46 2.68
C ILE A 259 -18.60 -7.11 2.63
N LEU A 260 -18.17 -6.43 1.55
CA LEU A 260 -16.79 -5.96 1.45
C LEU A 260 -16.46 -4.93 2.54
N ALA A 261 -17.39 -4.02 2.83
CA ALA A 261 -17.23 -3.02 3.88
C ALA A 261 -16.98 -3.67 5.24
N ILE A 262 -17.66 -4.78 5.59
CA ILE A 262 -17.40 -5.52 6.84
C ILE A 262 -15.93 -5.98 6.93
N SER A 263 -15.40 -6.54 5.84
CA SER A 263 -13.99 -6.99 5.81
C SER A 263 -13.03 -5.80 6.04
N TYR A 264 -13.29 -4.67 5.38
CA TYR A 264 -12.45 -3.48 5.51
C TYR A 264 -12.65 -2.71 6.83
N ILE A 265 -13.82 -2.82 7.47
CA ILE A 265 -14.06 -2.36 8.84
C ILE A 265 -13.11 -3.09 9.79
N LEU A 266 -13.08 -4.42 9.76
CA LEU A 266 -12.20 -5.23 10.60
C LEU A 266 -10.73 -4.93 10.30
N LEU A 267 -10.38 -4.81 9.02
CA LEU A 267 -9.03 -4.44 8.60
C LEU A 267 -8.63 -3.06 9.14
N SER A 268 -9.51 -2.08 9.05
CA SER A 268 -9.27 -0.71 9.52
C SER A 268 -9.05 -0.67 11.03
N MET A 269 -9.83 -1.45 11.79
CA MET A 269 -9.66 -1.60 13.23
C MET A 269 -8.25 -2.12 13.58
N MET A 270 -7.66 -3.00 12.76
CA MET A 270 -6.33 -3.55 13.04
C MET A 270 -5.16 -2.65 12.59
N THR A 271 -5.41 -1.59 11.81
CA THR A 271 -4.33 -0.73 11.27
C THR A 271 -3.50 -0.03 12.35
N SER A 272 -4.11 0.44 13.42
CA SER A 272 -3.39 1.12 14.51
C SER A 272 -2.39 0.16 15.18
N PHE A 273 -2.82 -1.08 15.43
CA PHE A 273 -1.95 -2.11 16.01
C PHE A 273 -0.87 -2.56 15.04
N HIS A 274 -1.19 -2.61 13.74
CA HIS A 274 -0.21 -2.87 12.70
C HIS A 274 0.95 -1.88 12.73
N PHE A 275 0.66 -0.57 12.69
CA PHE A 275 1.70 0.47 12.74
C PHE A 275 2.42 0.52 14.08
N LEU A 276 1.74 0.20 15.17
CA LEU A 276 2.38 0.04 16.48
C LEU A 276 3.44 -1.06 16.47
N LEU A 277 3.08 -2.26 16.00
CA LEU A 277 3.98 -3.41 15.97
C LEU A 277 5.19 -3.14 15.09
N LEU A 278 4.99 -2.46 13.95
CA LEU A 278 6.08 -1.98 13.11
C LEU A 278 6.97 -0.97 13.84
N GLY A 279 6.37 0.03 14.50
CA GLY A 279 7.11 1.04 15.26
C GLY A 279 7.94 0.46 16.41
N ILE A 280 7.46 -0.60 17.09
CA ILE A 280 8.23 -1.30 18.12
C ILE A 280 9.19 -2.37 17.55
N GLY A 281 9.36 -2.47 16.23
CA GLY A 281 10.33 -3.37 15.60
C GLY A 281 9.91 -4.84 15.53
N LYS A 282 8.62 -5.16 15.65
CA LYS A 282 8.09 -6.53 15.46
C LYS A 282 7.76 -6.81 13.98
N SER A 283 8.58 -6.31 13.05
CA SER A 283 8.39 -6.44 11.60
C SER A 283 8.28 -7.89 11.12
N LYS A 284 9.12 -8.79 11.64
CA LYS A 284 9.08 -10.24 11.34
C LYS A 284 7.72 -10.87 11.65
N LEU A 285 7.12 -10.54 12.79
CA LEU A 285 5.82 -11.07 13.18
C LEU A 285 4.74 -10.57 12.22
N VAL A 286 4.73 -9.26 11.95
CA VAL A 286 3.78 -8.61 11.05
C VAL A 286 3.88 -9.18 9.64
N ALA A 287 5.10 -9.43 9.15
CA ALA A 287 5.36 -10.03 7.85
C ALA A 287 4.78 -11.44 7.73
N ASN A 288 5.10 -12.31 8.69
CA ASN A 288 4.62 -13.69 8.69
C ASN A 288 3.09 -13.76 8.76
N LEU A 289 2.46 -12.93 9.60
CA LEU A 289 1.00 -12.91 9.73
C LEU A 289 0.31 -12.43 8.44
N ASN A 290 0.79 -11.36 7.82
CA ASN A 290 0.23 -10.90 6.55
C ASN A 290 0.44 -11.91 5.43
N LEU A 291 1.59 -12.58 5.38
CA LEU A 291 1.86 -13.62 4.37
C LEU A 291 0.91 -14.81 4.53
N VAL A 292 0.77 -15.34 5.75
CA VAL A 292 -0.15 -16.45 6.04
C VAL A 292 -1.59 -16.03 5.75
N ALA A 293 -1.99 -14.83 6.17
CA ALA A 293 -3.32 -14.28 5.89
C ALA A 293 -3.57 -14.15 4.38
N GLY A 294 -2.58 -13.70 3.61
CA GLY A 294 -2.67 -13.56 2.15
C GLY A 294 -2.77 -14.90 1.44
N LEU A 295 -1.95 -15.88 1.82
CA LEU A 295 -2.00 -17.24 1.27
C LEU A 295 -3.32 -17.95 1.61
N ALA A 296 -3.77 -17.85 2.86
CA ALA A 296 -5.05 -18.37 3.29
C ALA A 296 -6.20 -17.73 2.49
N LEU A 297 -6.17 -16.40 2.34
CA LEU A 297 -7.13 -15.68 1.53
C LEU A 297 -7.12 -16.16 0.08
N ALA A 298 -5.96 -16.25 -0.57
CA ALA A 298 -5.86 -16.70 -1.96
C ALA A 298 -6.43 -18.12 -2.15
N ALA A 299 -6.07 -19.06 -1.27
CA ALA A 299 -6.61 -20.42 -1.32
C ALA A 299 -8.14 -20.43 -1.13
N SER A 300 -8.64 -19.67 -0.16
CA SER A 300 -10.07 -19.57 0.10
C SER A 300 -10.84 -18.85 -1.02
N THR A 301 -10.25 -17.87 -1.71
CA THR A 301 -10.85 -17.22 -2.88
C THR A 301 -11.02 -18.22 -4.03
N LEU A 302 -10.04 -19.11 -4.28
CA LEU A 302 -10.17 -20.15 -5.30
C LEU A 302 -11.34 -21.10 -4.99
N ILE A 303 -11.46 -21.52 -3.74
CA ILE A 303 -12.57 -22.38 -3.30
C ILE A 303 -13.91 -21.65 -3.40
N ALA A 304 -13.95 -20.41 -2.92
CA ALA A 304 -15.16 -19.57 -2.90
C ALA A 304 -15.65 -19.21 -4.30
N ALA A 305 -14.75 -19.14 -5.28
CA ALA A 305 -15.12 -18.81 -6.66
C ALA A 305 -16.13 -19.80 -7.27
N HIS A 306 -16.12 -21.06 -6.82
CA HIS A 306 -17.12 -22.06 -7.23
C HIS A 306 -18.53 -21.78 -6.69
N TYR A 307 -18.65 -20.99 -5.61
CA TYR A 307 -19.93 -20.63 -4.98
C TYR A 307 -20.42 -19.23 -5.39
N GLY A 308 -19.70 -18.55 -6.29
CA GLY A 308 -20.10 -17.26 -6.83
C GLY A 308 -19.55 -16.04 -6.08
N LEU A 309 -20.01 -14.86 -6.51
CA LEU A 309 -19.39 -13.59 -6.17
C LEU A 309 -19.53 -13.17 -4.70
N TYR A 310 -20.64 -13.55 -4.07
CA TYR A 310 -20.88 -13.28 -2.66
C TYR A 310 -19.93 -14.07 -1.75
N ALA A 311 -19.61 -15.31 -2.12
CA ALA A 311 -18.68 -16.14 -1.36
C ALA A 311 -17.26 -15.55 -1.41
N ILE A 312 -16.79 -15.11 -2.58
CA ILE A 312 -15.50 -14.41 -2.73
C ILE A 312 -15.44 -13.17 -1.81
N SER A 313 -16.52 -12.38 -1.79
CA SER A 313 -16.60 -11.19 -0.95
C SER A 313 -16.56 -11.51 0.56
N MET A 314 -17.25 -12.57 0.99
CA MET A 314 -17.29 -12.98 2.41
C MET A 314 -15.94 -13.48 2.90
N VAL A 315 -15.24 -14.23 2.06
CA VAL A 315 -13.96 -14.83 2.39
C VAL A 315 -12.85 -13.80 2.65
N LYS A 316 -13.01 -12.55 2.19
CA LYS A 316 -12.10 -11.45 2.55
C LYS A 316 -11.96 -11.22 4.05
N ILE A 317 -12.92 -11.62 4.88
CA ILE A 317 -12.85 -11.52 6.34
C ILE A 317 -11.68 -12.32 6.91
N ILE A 318 -11.21 -13.37 6.21
CA ILE A 318 -10.08 -14.20 6.66
C ILE A 318 -8.83 -13.36 6.88
N TYR A 319 -8.53 -12.41 5.99
CA TYR A 319 -7.31 -11.60 6.09
C TYR A 319 -7.25 -10.76 7.38
N PRO A 320 -8.24 -9.91 7.71
CA PRO A 320 -8.26 -9.19 8.97
C PRO A 320 -8.45 -10.12 10.18
N ALA A 321 -9.09 -11.29 10.05
CA ALA A 321 -9.20 -12.27 11.13
C ALA A 321 -7.83 -12.70 11.65
N PHE A 322 -6.87 -12.98 10.77
CA PHE A 322 -5.47 -13.25 11.18
C PHE A 322 -4.81 -12.03 11.85
N GLN A 323 -5.16 -10.82 11.42
CA GLN A 323 -4.60 -9.59 11.99
C GLN A 323 -5.10 -9.28 13.41
N PHE A 324 -6.20 -9.87 13.88
CA PHE A 324 -6.62 -9.75 15.29
C PHE A 324 -5.54 -10.22 16.27
N TYR A 325 -4.62 -11.08 15.84
CA TYR A 325 -3.47 -11.46 16.65
C TYR A 325 -2.59 -10.24 17.03
N TYR A 326 -2.63 -9.15 16.26
CA TYR A 326 -1.93 -7.90 16.60
C TYR A 326 -2.42 -7.31 17.92
N LEU A 327 -3.73 -7.35 18.18
CA LEU A 327 -4.35 -6.88 19.41
C LEU A 327 -3.79 -7.65 20.61
N TYR A 328 -3.77 -8.99 20.50
CA TYR A 328 -3.24 -9.87 21.55
C TYR A 328 -1.77 -9.55 21.86
N VAL A 329 -0.93 -9.42 20.83
CA VAL A 329 0.49 -9.12 21.02
C VAL A 329 0.72 -7.74 21.61
N ALA A 330 -0.08 -6.75 21.23
CA ALA A 330 -0.03 -5.42 21.82
C ALA A 330 -0.43 -5.43 23.30
N PHE A 331 -1.51 -6.14 23.65
CA PHE A 331 -1.96 -6.30 25.03
C PHE A 331 -0.88 -6.94 25.92
N VAL A 332 -0.31 -8.06 25.48
CA VAL A 332 0.77 -8.75 26.22
C VAL A 332 2.00 -7.86 26.36
N TYR A 333 2.36 -7.09 25.34
CA TYR A 333 3.52 -6.20 25.38
C TYR A 333 3.37 -5.12 26.46
N PHE A 334 2.23 -4.45 26.52
CA PHE A 334 2.00 -3.38 27.52
C PHE A 334 1.74 -3.92 28.93
N ASN A 335 1.15 -5.11 29.08
CA ASN A 335 1.01 -5.74 30.39
C ASN A 335 2.35 -6.21 30.97
N ARG A 336 3.23 -6.80 30.15
CA ARG A 336 4.58 -7.15 30.61
C ARG A 336 5.39 -5.92 30.99
N ALA A 337 5.28 -4.83 30.23
CA ALA A 337 5.97 -3.58 30.57
C ALA A 337 5.52 -2.99 31.91
N LYS A 338 4.27 -3.20 32.33
CA LYS A 338 3.77 -2.77 33.66
C LYS A 338 4.30 -3.62 34.82
N ASN A 339 4.76 -4.85 34.57
CA ASN A 339 5.24 -5.77 35.61
C ASN A 339 6.77 -5.77 35.78
N VAL A 340 7.50 -4.97 35.00
CA VAL A 340 8.98 -4.87 35.03
C VAL A 340 9.45 -3.59 35.75
N TYR A 341 8.52 -2.69 36.07
CA TYR A 341 8.69 -1.58 37.00
C TYR A 341 7.87 -1.86 38.25
#